data_AF-A0A3D9ZCY8-F1
#
_entry.id   AF-A0A3D9ZCY8-F1
#
_cell.length_a   1.000
_cell.length_b   1.000
_cell.length_c   1.000
_cell.angle_alpha   90.00
_cell.angle_beta   90.00
_cell.angle_gamma   90.00
#
_symmetry.space_group_name_H-M   'P 1'
#
loop_
_entity.id
_entity.type
_entity.pdbx_description
1 polymer ?
#
loop_
_entity_poly.entity_id
_entity_poly.type
_entity_poly.pdbx_seq_one_letter_code
_entity_poly.pdbx_strand_id
1 'polypeptide(L)'
;MENNETQWHVGLLGGVKRRGAWRMSRHLVAVSAVGGVNADLTEARFDTAESILTKVSLVGGVSLTVPHDVDVEVGGFSLFGGSNIEQAQRTGPAAHTVRVRNYGVFGGVRVCR
;
A
#
# COMPACT_ATOMS: atom_id res chain seq x y z
N MET A 1 16.49 -6.49 -20.81
CA MET A 1 15.15 -7.07 -20.64
C MET A 1 15.34 -8.12 -19.55
N GLU A 2 14.94 -7.96 -18.30
CA GLU A 2 13.68 -7.48 -17.73
C GLU A 2 13.93 -7.20 -16.22
N ASN A 3 13.93 -5.94 -15.78
CA ASN A 3 13.86 -5.63 -14.34
C ASN A 3 12.40 -5.33 -14.02
N ASN A 4 11.56 -6.37 -14.08
CA ASN A 4 10.18 -6.28 -13.68
C ASN A 4 10.16 -6.25 -12.14
N GLU A 5 10.36 -5.08 -11.54
CA GLU A 5 10.32 -4.83 -10.08
C GLU A 5 8.89 -4.93 -9.54
N THR A 6 8.18 -5.97 -9.97
CA THR A 6 6.84 -6.31 -9.51
C THR A 6 6.95 -7.46 -8.52
N GLN A 7 6.74 -7.15 -7.26
CA GLN A 7 6.62 -8.16 -6.23
C GLN A 7 5.15 -8.64 -6.15
N TRP A 8 4.94 -9.93 -6.42
CA TRP A 8 3.63 -10.57 -6.29
C TRP A 8 3.50 -11.37 -4.99
N HIS A 9 2.32 -11.32 -4.40
CA HIS A 9 1.90 -12.23 -3.33
C HIS A 9 0.48 -12.71 -3.63
N VAL A 10 0.28 -14.02 -3.72
CA VAL A 10 -1.01 -14.65 -4.02
C VAL A 10 -1.25 -15.77 -3.03
N GLY A 11 -2.41 -15.80 -2.39
CA GLY A 11 -2.77 -16.87 -1.46
C GLY A 11 -4.22 -16.78 -1.00
N LEU A 12 -4.80 -17.88 -0.50
CA LEU A 12 -6.19 -17.84 -0.03
C LEU A 12 -6.33 -17.08 1.29
N LEU A 13 -5.39 -17.29 2.22
CA LEU A 13 -5.33 -16.64 3.52
C LEU A 13 -3.98 -15.97 3.69
N GLY A 14 -3.96 -14.77 4.28
CA GLY A 14 -2.74 -14.03 4.57
C GLY A 14 -2.50 -12.86 3.61
N GLY A 15 -1.27 -12.38 3.59
CA GLY A 15 -0.96 -11.18 2.82
C GLY A 15 0.46 -10.69 3.07
N VAL A 16 0.71 -9.44 2.71
CA VAL A 16 2.03 -8.84 2.82
C VAL A 16 2.15 -8.08 4.13
N LYS A 17 3.18 -8.39 4.92
CA LYS A 17 3.57 -7.65 6.11
C LYS A 17 5.00 -7.15 5.97
N ARG A 18 5.21 -5.84 6.07
CA ARG A 18 6.54 -5.22 5.98
C ARG A 18 6.74 -4.23 7.12
N ARG A 19 7.88 -4.33 7.81
CA ARG A 19 8.25 -3.48 8.95
C ARG A 19 9.77 -3.33 9.02
N GLY A 20 10.25 -2.22 9.58
CA GLY A 20 11.68 -1.91 9.71
C GLY A 20 12.31 -1.50 8.38
N ALA A 21 13.62 -1.66 8.23
CA ALA A 21 14.31 -1.38 6.98
C ALA A 21 13.99 -2.42 5.90
N TRP A 22 13.28 -2.00 4.85
CA TRP A 22 13.03 -2.81 3.64
C TRP A 22 13.00 -1.94 2.39
N ARG A 23 12.98 -2.58 1.23
CA ARG A 23 13.00 -1.92 -0.09
C ARG A 23 11.63 -2.04 -0.73
N MET A 24 10.98 -0.90 -0.99
CA MET A 24 9.68 -0.88 -1.64
C MET A 24 9.87 -1.09 -3.14
N SER A 25 9.26 -2.14 -3.68
CA SER A 25 9.25 -2.39 -5.12
C SER A 25 8.41 -1.34 -5.83
N ARG A 26 8.76 -1.05 -7.10
CA ARG A 26 7.96 -0.16 -7.95
C ARG A 26 6.51 -0.61 -8.04
N HIS A 27 6.28 -1.92 -8.12
CA HIS A 27 4.94 -2.51 -8.09
C HIS A 27 4.88 -3.60 -7.01
N LEU A 28 3.92 -3.49 -6.10
CA LEU A 28 3.58 -4.52 -5.12
C LEU A 28 2.14 -4.96 -5.37
N VAL A 29 1.93 -6.23 -5.66
CA VAL A 29 0.60 -6.79 -5.93
C VAL A 29 0.29 -7.90 -4.94
N ALA A 30 -0.79 -7.73 -4.17
CA ALA A 30 -1.26 -8.70 -3.19
C ALA A 30 -2.69 -9.13 -3.52
N VAL A 31 -2.88 -10.41 -3.82
CA VAL A 31 -4.18 -11.01 -4.13
C VAL A 31 -4.50 -12.08 -3.10
N SER A 32 -5.62 -11.95 -2.39
CA SER A 32 -6.02 -12.96 -1.40
C SER A 32 -7.53 -13.07 -1.20
N ALA A 33 -8.03 -14.22 -0.73
CA ALA A 33 -9.44 -14.29 -0.34
C ALA A 33 -9.65 -13.58 1.00
N VAL A 34 -8.82 -13.90 2.01
CA VAL A 34 -8.84 -13.24 3.31
C VAL A 34 -7.44 -12.75 3.68
N GLY A 35 -7.31 -11.44 3.78
CA GLY A 35 -6.08 -10.76 4.15
C GLY A 35 -5.87 -9.47 3.38
N GLY A 36 -4.62 -8.99 3.36
CA GLY A 36 -4.34 -7.64 2.91
C GLY A 36 -2.88 -7.26 3.01
N VAL A 37 -2.63 -5.95 3.07
CA VAL A 37 -1.27 -5.42 3.14
C VAL A 37 -1.13 -4.58 4.41
N ASN A 38 -0.12 -4.87 5.21
CA ASN A 38 0.30 -4.04 6.33
C ASN A 38 1.76 -3.67 6.09
N ALA A 39 2.03 -2.40 5.81
CA ALA A 39 3.36 -1.94 5.48
C ALA A 39 3.71 -0.66 6.23
N ASP A 40 4.87 -0.68 6.88
CA ASP A 40 5.47 0.47 7.50
C ASP A 40 6.50 1.08 6.54
N LEU A 41 6.25 2.29 6.10
CA LEU A 41 7.08 3.04 5.16
C LEU A 41 8.07 3.98 5.84
N THR A 42 8.06 4.08 7.18
CA THR A 42 8.92 5.02 7.92
C THR A 42 10.41 4.72 7.76
N GLU A 43 10.77 3.45 7.62
CA GLU A 43 12.13 2.96 7.37
C GLU A 43 12.29 2.37 5.95
N ALA A 44 11.26 2.51 5.09
CA ALA A 44 11.31 1.97 3.75
C ALA A 44 12.24 2.81 2.85
N ARG A 45 13.00 2.12 2.00
CA ARG A 45 13.78 2.76 0.92
C ARG A 45 13.02 2.65 -0.39
N PHE A 46 12.93 3.77 -1.10
CA PHE A 46 12.32 3.88 -2.41
C PHE A 46 13.41 4.05 -3.48
N ASP A 47 13.34 3.27 -4.55
CA ASP A 47 14.28 3.35 -5.68
C ASP A 47 13.73 4.14 -6.87
N THR A 48 12.45 4.46 -6.80
CA THR A 48 11.69 5.17 -7.81
C THR A 48 11.06 6.39 -7.18
N ALA A 49 10.57 7.35 -7.98
CA ALA A 49 9.79 8.49 -7.47
C ALA A 49 8.31 8.13 -7.20
N GLU A 50 7.86 6.98 -7.71
CA GLU A 50 6.51 6.47 -7.54
C GLU A 50 6.50 4.96 -7.33
N SER A 51 5.68 4.49 -6.38
CA SER A 51 5.39 3.06 -6.18
C SER A 51 3.89 2.79 -6.19
N ILE A 52 3.49 1.66 -6.79
CA ILE A 52 2.09 1.26 -6.88
C ILE A 52 1.85 0.00 -6.03
N LEU A 53 0.94 0.11 -5.07
CA LEU A 53 0.47 -0.99 -4.23
C LEU A 53 -0.94 -1.39 -4.66
N THR A 54 -1.07 -2.55 -5.28
CA THR A 54 -2.37 -3.11 -5.68
C THR A 54 -2.77 -4.24 -4.75
N LYS A 55 -3.92 -4.09 -4.11
CA LYS A 55 -4.50 -5.12 -3.24
C LYS A 55 -5.86 -5.53 -3.79
N VAL A 56 -6.07 -6.83 -3.94
CA VAL A 56 -7.36 -7.43 -4.31
C VAL A 56 -7.73 -8.49 -3.28
N SER A 57 -8.83 -8.29 -2.54
CA SER A 57 -9.31 -9.34 -1.63
C SER A 57 -10.82 -9.38 -1.37
N LEU A 58 -11.35 -10.54 -0.98
CA LEU A 58 -12.75 -10.64 -0.54
C LEU A 58 -12.91 -10.03 0.85
N VAL A 59 -12.02 -10.36 1.79
CA VAL A 59 -12.02 -9.81 3.15
C VAL A 59 -10.63 -9.30 3.50
N GLY A 60 -10.54 -8.10 4.07
CA GLY A 60 -9.31 -7.47 4.56
C GLY A 60 -8.99 -6.16 3.85
N GLY A 61 -7.89 -5.51 4.22
CA GLY A 61 -7.64 -4.12 3.85
C GLY A 61 -6.17 -3.79 3.59
N VAL A 62 -5.89 -2.51 3.48
CA VAL A 62 -4.53 -1.96 3.42
C VAL A 62 -4.33 -1.09 4.66
N SER A 63 -3.23 -1.30 5.38
CA SER A 63 -2.80 -0.46 6.49
C SER A 63 -1.38 0.01 6.19
N LEU A 64 -1.21 1.32 6.06
CA LEU A 64 0.07 1.96 5.81
C LEU A 64 0.42 2.91 6.94
N THR A 65 1.66 2.84 7.41
CA THR A 65 2.29 3.90 8.22
C THR A 65 3.27 4.63 7.32
N VAL A 66 3.13 5.95 7.18
CA VAL A 66 3.90 6.73 6.20
C VAL A 66 4.63 7.90 6.85
N PRO A 67 5.91 8.16 6.47
CA PRO A 67 6.63 9.32 6.97
C PRO A 67 6.12 10.63 6.32
N HIS A 68 6.57 11.77 6.84
CA HIS A 68 6.08 13.09 6.42
C HIS A 68 6.46 13.49 4.97
N ASP A 69 7.51 12.91 4.43
CA ASP A 69 8.06 13.17 3.11
C ASP A 69 7.40 12.34 1.99
N VAL A 70 6.64 11.30 2.35
CA VAL A 70 5.91 10.43 1.42
C VAL A 70 4.46 10.90 1.28
N ASP A 71 4.00 10.98 0.03
CA ASP A 71 2.60 11.22 -0.30
C ASP A 71 1.86 9.92 -0.60
N VAL A 72 0.57 9.86 -0.26
CA VAL A 72 -0.26 8.66 -0.46
C VAL A 72 -1.51 9.03 -1.22
N GLU A 73 -1.63 8.48 -2.43
CA GLU A 73 -2.83 8.58 -3.24
C GLU A 73 -3.62 7.27 -3.14
N VAL A 74 -4.85 7.32 -2.63
CA VAL A 74 -5.71 6.14 -2.47
C VAL A 74 -6.78 6.12 -3.55
N GLY A 75 -6.89 5.00 -4.25
CA GLY A 75 -7.94 4.71 -5.22
C GLY A 75 -8.44 3.27 -5.15
N GLY A 76 -9.44 2.97 -5.98
CA GLY A 76 -10.14 1.69 -5.99
C GLY A 76 -11.46 1.74 -5.22
N PHE A 77 -12.04 0.58 -4.94
CA PHE A 77 -13.34 0.47 -4.28
C PHE A 77 -13.40 -0.72 -3.31
N SER A 78 -14.25 -0.61 -2.30
CA SER A 78 -14.66 -1.74 -1.47
C SER A 78 -16.18 -1.72 -1.34
N LEU A 79 -16.84 -2.87 -1.51
CA LEU A 79 -18.30 -2.95 -1.45
C LEU A 79 -18.84 -2.65 -0.04
N PHE A 80 -18.12 -3.11 0.98
CA PHE A 80 -18.42 -2.91 2.38
C PHE A 80 -17.15 -2.48 3.13
N GLY A 81 -17.27 -1.41 3.93
CA GLY A 81 -16.18 -0.81 4.69
C GLY A 81 -15.94 0.65 4.30
N GLY A 82 -14.72 1.16 4.47
CA GLY A 82 -14.40 2.57 4.20
C GLY A 82 -12.90 2.85 4.18
N SER A 83 -12.54 4.00 3.62
CA SER A 83 -11.17 4.51 3.64
C SER A 83 -11.04 5.57 4.72
N ASN A 84 -10.11 5.38 5.66
CA ASN A 84 -9.71 6.41 6.60
C ASN A 84 -8.29 6.88 6.24
N ILE A 85 -8.19 8.11 5.77
CA ILE A 85 -6.94 8.67 5.27
C ILE A 85 -6.62 9.89 6.15
N GLU A 86 -5.69 9.71 7.09
CA GLU A 86 -5.18 10.81 7.90
C GLU A 86 -4.12 11.57 7.11
N GLN A 87 -4.55 12.52 6.29
CA GLN A 87 -3.65 13.42 5.58
C GLN A 87 -3.40 14.67 6.43
N ALA A 88 -2.23 14.75 7.08
CA ALA A 88 -1.76 16.02 7.62
C ALA A 88 -1.26 16.92 6.47
N GLN A 89 -1.66 18.19 6.48
CA GLN A 89 -1.23 19.19 5.50
C GLN A 89 0.28 19.19 5.35
N ARG A 90 0.74 19.18 4.11
CA ARG A 90 2.14 19.02 3.79
C ARG A 90 2.85 20.37 3.66
N THR A 91 4.01 20.46 4.28
CA THR A 91 4.87 21.65 4.21
C THR A 91 6.07 21.37 3.29
N GLY A 92 5.83 21.16 1.98
CA GLY A 92 6.89 20.96 0.98
C GLY A 92 6.59 19.96 -0.16
N PRO A 93 7.46 19.84 -1.19
CA PRO A 93 7.25 19.01 -2.39
C PRO A 93 7.46 17.50 -2.17
N ALA A 94 6.77 16.67 -2.98
CA ALA A 94 6.93 15.20 -3.18
C ALA A 94 8.36 14.69 -3.00
N ALA A 95 8.76 13.97 -1.96
CA ALA A 95 9.98 13.16 -2.09
C ALA A 95 9.64 11.86 -2.84
N HIS A 96 8.52 11.25 -2.49
CA HIS A 96 8.00 10.03 -3.11
C HIS A 96 6.48 9.96 -3.03
N THR A 97 5.84 9.33 -4.02
CA THR A 97 4.38 9.09 -4.03
C THR A 97 4.06 7.59 -4.04
N VAL A 98 3.23 7.14 -3.10
CA VAL A 98 2.71 5.77 -3.05
C VAL A 98 1.25 5.76 -3.48
N ARG A 99 0.97 5.14 -4.62
CA ARG A 99 -0.40 4.95 -5.13
C ARG A 99 -0.96 3.63 -4.62
N VAL A 100 -1.98 3.69 -3.78
CA VAL A 100 -2.71 2.53 -3.27
C VAL A 100 -3.94 2.27 -4.13
N ARG A 101 -4.00 1.11 -4.75
CA ARG A 101 -5.17 0.59 -5.47
C ARG A 101 -5.77 -0.55 -4.67
N ASN A 102 -6.81 -0.28 -3.90
CA ASN A 102 -7.49 -1.27 -3.07
C ASN A 102 -8.82 -1.69 -3.71
N TYR A 103 -8.95 -2.97 -4.03
CA TYR A 103 -10.17 -3.58 -4.53
C TYR A 103 -10.61 -4.69 -3.57
N GLY A 104 -11.89 -4.71 -3.19
CA GLY A 104 -12.39 -5.82 -2.40
C GLY A 104 -13.86 -5.78 -2.05
N VAL A 105 -14.31 -6.79 -1.32
CA VAL A 105 -15.70 -6.88 -0.87
C VAL A 105 -15.85 -6.31 0.53
N PHE A 106 -15.09 -6.79 1.51
CA PHE A 106 -15.10 -6.31 2.90
C PHE A 106 -13.72 -5.78 3.32
N GLY A 107 -13.64 -4.51 3.67
CA GLY A 107 -12.43 -3.91 4.23
C GLY A 107 -12.25 -2.46 3.86
N GLY A 108 -11.03 -1.97 3.98
CA GLY A 108 -10.76 -0.55 3.84
C GLY A 108 -9.28 -0.24 3.67
N VAL A 109 -9.00 1.04 3.49
CA VAL A 109 -7.63 1.57 3.50
C VAL A 109 -7.48 2.43 4.74
N ARG A 110 -6.45 2.16 5.52
CA ARG A 110 -6.01 3.00 6.62
C ARG A 110 -4.62 3.53 6.30
N VAL A 111 -4.48 4.84 6.32
CA VAL A 111 -3.18 5.51 6.23
C VAL A 111 -3.00 6.28 7.52
N CYS A 112 -1.97 5.90 8.27
CA CYS A 112 -1.52 6.59 9.46
C CYS A 112 -0.19 7.29 9.14
N ARG A 113 0.02 8.46 9.71
CA ARG A 113 1.26 9.21 9.61
C ARG A 113 2.01 9.16 10.93
#